data_AF-A0A0H2X3P1-F1
#
_entry.id   AF-A0A0H2X3P1-F1
#
_cell.length_a   1.000
_cell.length_b   1.000
_cell.length_c   1.000
_cell.angle_alpha   90.00
_cell.angle_beta   90.00
_cell.angle_gamma   90.00
#
_symmetry.space_group_name_H-M   'P 1'
#
loop_
_entity.id
_entity.type
_entity.pdbx_description
1 polymer ?
#
loop_
_entity_poly.entity_id
_entity_poly.type
_entity_poly.pdbx_seq_one_letter_code
_entity_poly.pdbx_strand_id
1 'polypeptide(L)'
;MSWYGKLLGALAGALLFRGAPLIGVMIGLAIGHAVDAGWFKRREENPYEALGLEADATKAEIDLAYRRLMSRYHPDKVANASPEDRRQAEKKASQINAAYDRIQRQRKR
;
A
#
# COMPACT_ATOMS: atom_id res chain seq x y z
N MET A 1 -11.62 15.61 0.73
CA MET A 1 -10.78 16.64 0.08
C MET A 1 -9.50 16.77 0.88
N SER A 2 -8.44 16.03 0.55
CA SER A 2 -7.12 16.29 1.15
C SER A 2 -6.54 17.53 0.48
N TRP A 3 -6.56 18.68 1.17
CA TRP A 3 -5.96 19.91 0.64
C TRP A 3 -4.48 20.05 1.02
N TYR A 4 -4.01 19.16 1.91
CA TYR A 4 -2.66 19.15 2.46
C TYR A 4 -1.57 18.89 1.40
N GLY A 5 -1.84 18.08 0.38
CA GLY A 5 -0.86 17.79 -0.69
C GLY A 5 -0.50 19.05 -1.49
N LYS A 6 -1.51 19.82 -1.90
CA LYS A 6 -1.35 21.09 -2.62
C LYS A 6 -0.64 22.15 -1.78
N LEU A 7 -1.02 22.29 -0.51
CA LEU A 7 -0.46 23.32 0.37
C LEU A 7 1.02 23.04 0.71
N LEU A 8 1.34 21.79 1.07
CA LEU A 8 2.70 21.37 1.35
C LEU A 8 3.57 21.42 0.09
N GLY A 9 3.03 21.01 -1.06
CA GLY A 9 3.72 21.09 -2.35
C GLY A 9 4.07 22.52 -2.73
N ALA A 10 3.12 23.46 -2.63
CA ALA A 10 3.33 24.88 -2.92
C ALA A 10 4.41 25.51 -2.02
N LEU A 11 4.35 25.25 -0.71
CA LEU A 11 5.32 25.75 0.27
C LEU A 11 6.73 25.17 0.03
N ALA A 12 6.83 23.85 -0.16
CA ALA A 12 8.10 23.20 -0.46
C ALA A 12 8.70 23.69 -1.78
N GLY A 13 7.87 23.85 -2.82
CA GLY A 13 8.28 24.36 -4.12
C GLY A 13 8.83 25.79 -4.04
N ALA A 14 8.15 26.68 -3.30
CA ALA A 14 8.62 28.06 -3.08
C ALA A 14 9.98 28.13 -2.36
N LEU A 15 10.19 27.25 -1.36
CA LEU A 15 11.42 27.18 -0.57
C LEU A 15 12.61 26.63 -1.37
N LEU A 16 12.37 25.62 -2.20
CA LEU A 16 13.41 24.99 -3.03
C LEU A 16 13.86 25.88 -4.19
N PHE A 17 12.94 26.65 -4.79
CA PHE A 17 13.24 27.59 -5.88
C PHE A 17 13.40 29.01 -5.36
N ARG A 18 14.36 29.22 -4.44
CA ARG A 18 14.59 30.51 -3.78
C ARG A 18 14.89 31.67 -4.76
N GLY A 19 15.38 31.36 -5.97
CA GLY A 19 15.61 32.34 -7.05
C GLY A 19 14.40 32.61 -7.96
N ALA A 20 13.35 31.79 -7.90
CA ALA A 20 12.13 31.93 -8.71
C ALA A 20 10.92 31.30 -7.98
N PRO A 21 10.48 31.89 -6.84
CA PRO A 21 9.53 31.25 -5.94
C PRO A 21 8.16 30.99 -6.57
N LEU A 22 7.72 31.83 -7.53
CA LEU A 22 6.46 31.63 -8.25
C LEU A 22 6.47 30.35 -9.10
N ILE A 23 7.59 30.05 -9.76
CA ILE A 23 7.75 28.81 -10.52
C ILE A 23 7.71 27.61 -9.56
N GLY A 24 8.37 27.74 -8.41
CA GLY A 24 8.31 26.76 -7.33
C GLY A 24 6.89 26.47 -6.85
N VAL A 25 6.09 27.51 -6.60
CA VAL A 25 4.68 27.36 -6.20
C VAL A 25 3.86 26.64 -7.27
N MET A 26 4.03 26.98 -8.55
CA MET A 26 3.29 26.35 -9.65
C MET A 26 3.61 24.86 -9.79
N ILE A 27 4.89 24.50 -9.73
CA ILE A 27 5.35 23.10 -9.76
C ILE A 27 4.84 22.36 -8.51
N GLY A 28 4.95 22.99 -7.34
CA GLY A 28 4.49 22.46 -6.07
C GLY A 28 3.00 22.17 -6.03
N LEU A 29 2.18 23.08 -6.57
CA LEU A 29 0.72 22.89 -6.70
C LEU A 29 0.39 21.76 -7.69
N ALA A 30 1.09 21.68 -8.82
CA ALA A 30 0.89 20.62 -9.80
C ALA A 30 1.24 19.23 -9.22
N ILE A 31 2.38 19.11 -8.53
CA ILE A 31 2.79 17.86 -7.86
C ILE A 31 1.83 17.52 -6.71
N GLY A 32 1.46 18.49 -5.89
CA GLY A 32 0.49 18.28 -4.82
C GLY A 32 -0.86 17.79 -5.35
N HIS A 33 -1.32 18.36 -6.47
CA HIS A 33 -2.52 17.92 -7.16
C HIS A 33 -2.37 16.49 -7.74
N ALA A 34 -1.20 16.14 -8.27
CA ALA A 34 -0.91 14.79 -8.76
C ALA A 34 -0.96 13.74 -7.63
N VAL A 35 -0.43 14.06 -6.45
CA VAL A 35 -0.49 13.21 -5.26
C VAL A 35 -1.94 13.04 -4.79
N ASP A 36 -2.70 14.13 -4.67
CA ASP A 36 -4.11 14.09 -4.26
C ASP A 36 -4.98 13.35 -5.29
N ALA A 37 -4.64 13.42 -6.59
CA ALA A 37 -5.29 12.67 -7.66
C ALA A 37 -4.89 11.18 -7.69
N GLY A 38 -3.98 10.75 -6.82
CA GLY A 38 -3.53 9.36 -6.75
C GLY A 38 -2.68 8.94 -7.96
N TRP A 39 -2.04 9.87 -8.67
CA TRP A 39 -1.17 9.55 -9.81
C TRP A 39 0.02 8.67 -9.39
N PHE A 40 0.44 8.76 -8.12
CA PHE A 40 1.46 7.90 -7.52
C PHE A 40 0.91 6.64 -6.84
N LYS A 41 -0.38 6.32 -7.01
CA LYS A 41 -0.92 5.05 -6.51
C LYS A 41 -0.20 3.93 -7.25
N ARG A 42 0.63 3.17 -6.53
CA ARG A 42 1.33 2.00 -7.08
C ARG A 42 0.34 1.15 -7.86
N ARG A 43 0.73 0.70 -9.06
CA ARG A 43 -0.02 -0.24 -9.89
C ARG A 43 -0.49 -1.36 -8.96
N GLU A 44 -1.79 -1.50 -8.79
CA GLU A 44 -2.35 -2.38 -7.77
C GLU A 44 -1.98 -3.82 -8.13
N GLU A 45 -1.06 -4.43 -7.38
CA GLU A 45 -0.73 -5.85 -7.51
C GLU A 45 -2.01 -6.69 -7.40
N ASN A 46 -2.11 -7.74 -8.21
CA ASN A 46 -3.23 -8.65 -8.19
C ASN A 46 -3.31 -9.30 -6.79
N PRO A 47 -4.41 -9.11 -6.02
CA PRO A 47 -4.46 -9.60 -4.65
C PRO A 47 -4.45 -11.13 -4.57
N TYR A 48 -4.82 -11.84 -5.65
CA TYR A 48 -4.76 -13.30 -5.70
C TYR A 48 -3.32 -13.81 -5.73
N GLU A 49 -2.42 -13.10 -6.44
CA GLU A 49 -0.98 -13.44 -6.48
C GLU A 49 -0.32 -13.36 -5.10
N ALA A 50 -0.74 -12.41 -4.25
CA ALA A 50 -0.25 -12.30 -2.88
C ALA A 50 -0.61 -13.52 -2.00
N LEU A 51 -1.67 -14.26 -2.37
CA LEU A 51 -2.05 -15.55 -1.76
C LEU A 51 -1.49 -16.75 -2.54
N GLY A 52 -0.83 -16.52 -3.69
CA GLY A 52 -0.37 -17.56 -4.60
C GLY A 52 -1.53 -18.27 -5.31
N LEU A 53 -2.57 -17.52 -5.68
CA LEU A 53 -3.78 -18.02 -6.33
C LEU A 53 -4.02 -17.30 -7.66
N GLU A 54 -4.78 -17.97 -8.52
CA GLU A 54 -5.35 -17.39 -9.73
C GLU A 54 -6.63 -16.60 -9.43
N ALA A 55 -7.03 -15.72 -10.35
CA ALA A 55 -8.18 -14.82 -10.15
C ALA A 55 -9.54 -15.55 -10.09
N ASP A 56 -9.62 -16.78 -10.60
CA ASP A 56 -10.80 -17.64 -10.62
C ASP A 56 -10.94 -18.53 -9.36
N ALA A 57 -9.98 -18.46 -8.43
CA ALA A 57 -9.96 -19.27 -7.22
C ALA A 57 -11.28 -19.18 -6.43
N THR A 58 -11.79 -20.31 -5.96
CA THR A 58 -13.01 -20.38 -5.17
C THR A 58 -12.84 -19.75 -3.78
N LYS A 59 -13.95 -19.39 -3.13
CA LYS A 59 -13.91 -18.87 -1.75
C LYS A 59 -13.20 -19.84 -0.79
N ALA A 60 -13.43 -21.14 -0.96
CA ALA A 60 -12.80 -22.16 -0.14
C ALA A 60 -11.27 -22.18 -0.30
N GLU A 61 -10.78 -22.05 -1.53
CA GLU A 61 -9.34 -22.00 -1.83
C GLU A 61 -8.68 -20.74 -1.26
N ILE A 62 -9.36 -19.59 -1.35
CA ILE A 62 -8.91 -18.33 -0.74
C ILE A 62 -8.81 -18.46 0.78
N ASP A 63 -9.86 -18.96 1.43
CA ASP A 63 -9.90 -19.13 2.88
C ASP A 63 -8.86 -20.16 3.36
N LEU A 64 -8.59 -21.19 2.55
CA LEU A 64 -7.54 -22.18 2.84
C LEU A 64 -6.13 -21.58 2.69
N ALA A 65 -5.86 -20.88 1.59
CA ALA A 65 -4.57 -20.23 1.33
C ALA A 65 -4.27 -19.19 2.42
N TYR A 66 -5.25 -18.37 2.78
CA TYR A 66 -5.15 -17.39 3.86
C TYR A 66 -4.73 -18.05 5.18
N ARG A 67 -5.44 -19.08 5.62
CA ARG A 67 -5.13 -19.80 6.88
C ARG A 67 -3.74 -20.44 6.84
N ARG A 68 -3.37 -21.06 5.71
CA ARG A 68 -2.04 -21.66 5.52
C ARG A 68 -0.94 -20.62 5.65
N LEU A 69 -1.07 -19.48 4.98
CA LEU A 69 -0.07 -18.42 5.00
C LEU A 69 0.03 -17.76 6.38
N MET A 70 -1.11 -17.48 7.03
CA MET A 70 -1.11 -16.93 8.38
C MET A 70 -0.51 -17.90 9.39
N SER A 71 -0.74 -19.21 9.30
CA SER A 71 -0.07 -20.16 10.20
C SER A 71 1.46 -20.14 10.11
N ARG A 72 2.02 -19.67 8.99
CA ARG A 72 3.46 -19.55 8.76
C ARG A 72 4.04 -18.21 9.21
N TYR A 73 3.30 -17.13 8.96
CA TYR A 73 3.81 -15.75 9.15
C TYR A 73 3.16 -14.99 10.32
N HIS A 74 2.28 -15.62 11.11
CA HIS A 74 1.64 -14.95 12.25
C HIS A 74 2.70 -14.43 13.23
N PRO A 75 2.56 -13.19 13.77
CA PRO A 75 3.53 -12.62 14.71
C PRO A 75 3.81 -13.54 15.91
N ASP A 76 2.78 -14.21 16.44
CA ASP A 76 2.93 -15.18 17.54
C ASP A 76 3.82 -16.38 17.18
N LYS A 77 3.85 -16.79 15.91
CA LYS A 77 4.66 -17.93 15.45
C LYS A 77 6.13 -17.58 15.26
N VAL A 78 6.43 -16.30 15.06
CA VAL A 78 7.79 -15.78 14.88
C VAL A 78 8.29 -14.99 16.09
N ALA A 79 7.58 -15.02 17.21
CA ALA A 79 7.92 -14.24 18.41
C ALA A 79 9.37 -14.47 18.89
N ASN A 80 9.85 -15.72 18.77
CA ASN A 80 11.21 -16.15 19.15
C ASN A 80 12.22 -16.09 17.99
N ALA A 81 11.81 -15.65 16.80
CA ALA A 81 12.70 -15.55 15.65
C ALA A 81 13.60 -14.31 15.73
N SER A 82 14.60 -14.23 14.85
CA SER A 82 15.48 -13.08 14.78
C SER A 82 14.68 -11.78 14.49
N PRO A 83 15.20 -10.60 14.88
CA PRO A 83 14.52 -9.34 14.57
C PRO A 83 14.27 -9.12 13.08
N GLU A 84 15.14 -9.67 12.22
CA GLU A 84 14.96 -9.59 10.77
C GLU A 84 13.82 -10.49 10.29
N ASP A 85 13.79 -11.75 10.73
CA ASP A 85 12.74 -12.70 10.37
C ASP A 85 11.36 -12.21 10.85
N ARG A 86 11.30 -11.62 12.05
CA ARG A 86 10.10 -10.99 12.57
C ARG A 86 9.59 -9.87 11.67
N ARG A 87 10.46 -8.96 11.24
CA ARG A 87 10.10 -7.88 10.31
C ARG A 87 9.61 -8.43 8.97
N GLN A 88 10.28 -9.46 8.45
CA GLN A 88 9.88 -10.09 7.19
C GLN A 88 8.51 -10.77 7.31
N ALA A 89 8.28 -11.50 8.41
CA ALA A 89 7.01 -12.15 8.69
C ALA A 89 5.87 -11.15 8.90
N GLU A 90 6.10 -10.08 9.67
CA GLU A 90 5.12 -8.99 9.83
C GLU A 90 4.76 -8.35 8.48
N LYS A 91 5.77 -8.06 7.64
CA LYS A 91 5.54 -7.54 6.29
C LYS A 91 4.69 -8.49 5.45
N LYS A 92 5.00 -9.79 5.49
CA LYS A 92 4.23 -10.82 4.76
C LYS A 92 2.81 -10.95 5.30
N ALA A 93 2.62 -11.04 6.62
CA ALA A 93 1.31 -11.12 7.24
C ALA A 93 0.44 -9.90 6.89
N SER A 94 1.02 -8.71 6.90
CA SER A 94 0.35 -7.48 6.47
C SER A 94 -0.10 -7.53 5.00
N GLN A 95 0.77 -8.00 4.10
CA GLN A 95 0.43 -8.19 2.69
C GLN A 95 -0.71 -9.21 2.51
N ILE A 96 -0.66 -10.33 3.23
CA ILE A 96 -1.68 -11.39 3.18
C ILE A 96 -3.05 -10.86 3.65
N ASN A 97 -3.08 -10.14 4.77
CA ASN A 97 -4.32 -9.54 5.29
C ASN A 97 -4.90 -8.52 4.30
N ALA A 98 -4.07 -7.62 3.77
CA ALA A 98 -4.50 -6.61 2.81
C ALA A 98 -5.07 -7.23 1.52
N ALA A 99 -4.44 -8.31 1.04
CA ALA A 99 -4.89 -9.06 -0.14
C ALA A 99 -6.24 -9.74 0.11
N TYR A 100 -6.36 -10.49 1.21
CA TYR A 100 -7.60 -11.17 1.60
C TYR A 100 -8.76 -10.18 1.74
N ASP A 101 -8.57 -9.08 2.48
CA ASP A 101 -9.58 -8.03 2.65
C ASP A 101 -10.02 -7.42 1.32
N ARG A 102 -9.08 -7.23 0.39
CA ARG A 102 -9.38 -6.69 -0.94
C ARG A 102 -10.21 -7.66 -1.77
N ILE A 103 -9.89 -8.95 -1.75
CA ILE A 103 -10.67 -9.98 -2.43
C ILE A 103 -12.09 -10.05 -1.85
N GLN A 104 -12.21 -10.03 -0.52
CA GLN A 104 -13.52 -10.03 0.15
C GLN A 104 -14.35 -8.80 -0.25
N ARG A 105 -13.74 -7.60 -0.31
CA ARG A 105 -14.42 -6.38 -0.77
C ARG A 105 -14.82 -6.44 -2.25
N GLN A 106 -13.97 -7.02 -3.11
CA GLN A 106 -14.27 -7.18 -4.54
C GLN A 106 -15.46 -8.11 -4.77
N ARG A 107 -15.61 -9.17 -3.97
CA ARG A 107 -16.70 -10.15 -4.08
C ARG A 107 -18.01 -9.74 -3.41
N LYS A 108 -17.97 -8.77 -2.51
CA LYS A 108 -19.16 -8.23 -1.83
C LYS A 108 -19.86 -7.13 -2.64
N ARG A 109 -19.18 -6.56 -3.63
CA ARG A 109 -19.76 -5.61 -4.59
C ARG A 109 -20.46 -6.34 -5.72
#